data_AF-A0A9W9N2E4-F1
#
_entry.id   AF-A0A9W9N2E4-F1
#
_cell.length_a   1.000
_cell.length_b   1.000
_cell.length_c   1.000
_cell.angle_alpha   90.00
_cell.angle_beta   90.00
_cell.angle_gamma   90.00
#
_symmetry.space_group_name_H-M   'P 1'
#
loop_
_entity.id
_entity.type
_entity.pdbx_description
1 polymer ?
#
loop_
_entity_poly.entity_id
_entity_poly.type
_entity_poly.pdbx_seq_one_letter_code
_entity_poly.pdbx_strand_id
1 'polypeptide(L)'
;MNATGGSRLALGRERHETATGGVEVDVKAGDVIVVPAGVSHRSLSAYGDYRYIGVYPEAAPKWRNNYCRGNEDMETLREEIAGVDIPQHDPVYGLDGPLVDIWNEASRQNKL
;
A
#
# COMPACT_ATOMS: atom_id res chain seq x y z
N MET A 1 18.41 10.29 -18.70
CA MET A 1 17.56 11.34 -18.11
C MET A 1 17.53 11.09 -16.61
N ASN A 2 17.96 12.04 -15.79
CA ASN A 2 17.85 11.90 -14.33
C ASN A 2 16.41 12.21 -13.94
N ALA A 3 15.67 11.23 -13.47
CA ALA A 3 14.32 11.45 -12.95
C ALA A 3 14.42 12.31 -11.68
N THR A 4 13.91 13.53 -11.74
CA THR A 4 13.91 14.50 -10.62
C THR A 4 12.52 14.64 -9.98
N GLY A 5 11.57 13.79 -10.39
CA GLY A 5 10.21 13.82 -9.90
C GLY A 5 10.04 13.17 -8.54
N GLY A 6 9.02 13.63 -7.82
CA GLY A 6 8.64 13.12 -6.51
C GLY A 6 7.18 13.41 -6.19
N SER A 7 6.69 12.82 -5.10
CA SER A 7 5.31 12.99 -4.66
C SER A 7 5.21 12.93 -3.15
N ARG A 8 4.26 13.66 -2.57
CA ARG A 8 3.80 13.42 -1.21
C ARG A 8 2.63 12.45 -1.26
N LEU A 9 2.78 11.29 -0.65
CA LEU A 9 1.76 10.23 -0.61
C LEU A 9 1.10 10.20 0.77
N ALA A 10 -0.22 10.03 0.79
CA ALA A 10 -0.95 9.64 1.98
C ALA A 10 -1.24 8.14 1.93
N LEU A 11 -0.91 7.40 2.98
CA LEU A 11 -1.09 5.95 3.13
C LEU A 11 -1.97 5.66 4.35
N GLY A 12 -3.03 4.86 4.17
CA GLY A 12 -3.99 4.51 5.21
C GLY A 12 -4.82 5.69 5.75
N ARG A 13 -4.84 6.82 5.02
CA ARG A 13 -5.55 8.03 5.42
C ARG A 13 -6.85 8.17 4.63
N GLU A 14 -7.95 8.44 5.33
CA GLU A 14 -9.24 8.74 4.69
C GLU A 14 -9.19 10.06 3.92
N ARG A 15 -10.16 10.26 3.01
CA ARG A 15 -10.22 11.46 2.17
C ARG A 15 -10.66 12.70 2.93
N HIS A 16 -11.49 12.56 3.97
CA HIS A 16 -12.01 13.67 4.75
C HIS A 16 -10.92 14.40 5.54
N GLU A 17 -11.04 15.73 5.62
CA GLU A 17 -10.05 16.59 6.29
C GLU A 17 -9.90 16.29 7.79
N THR A 18 -10.94 15.73 8.41
CA THR A 18 -10.97 15.35 9.83
C THR A 18 -10.41 13.95 10.10
N ALA A 19 -9.92 13.25 9.07
CA ALA A 19 -9.41 11.89 9.21
C ALA A 19 -8.23 11.84 10.18
N THR A 20 -8.35 10.98 11.19
CA THR A 20 -7.27 10.65 12.13
C THR A 20 -6.68 9.30 11.73
N GLY A 21 -5.34 9.18 11.75
CA GLY A 21 -4.63 7.96 11.34
C GLY A 21 -3.94 8.04 9.97
N GLY A 22 -3.32 6.94 9.57
CA GLY A 22 -2.45 6.87 8.39
C GLY A 22 -1.13 7.62 8.54
N VAL A 23 -0.36 7.68 7.46
CA VAL A 23 0.92 8.42 7.38
C VAL A 23 1.03 9.19 6.07
N GLU A 24 1.77 10.29 6.09
CA GLU A 24 2.21 11.00 4.90
C GLU A 24 3.71 10.82 4.70
N VAL A 25 4.12 10.50 3.48
CA VAL A 25 5.52 10.26 3.14
C VAL A 25 5.87 10.97 1.84
N ASP A 26 7.01 11.66 1.83
CA ASP A 26 7.58 12.23 0.62
C ASP A 26 8.45 11.17 -0.07
N VAL A 27 8.20 10.92 -1.35
CA VAL A 27 8.95 9.98 -2.19
C VAL A 27 9.59 10.67 -3.38
N LYS A 28 10.71 10.10 -3.83
CA LYS A 28 11.45 10.50 -5.03
C LYS A 28 11.94 9.28 -5.80
N ALA A 29 12.56 9.54 -6.95
CA ALA A 29 13.20 8.49 -7.76
C ALA A 29 14.19 7.65 -6.92
N GLY A 30 14.02 6.33 -6.96
CA GLY A 30 14.81 5.36 -6.21
C GLY A 30 14.14 4.83 -4.95
N ASP A 31 13.11 5.52 -4.44
CA ASP A 31 12.35 5.03 -3.29
C ASP A 31 11.38 3.91 -3.70
N VAL A 32 11.20 2.95 -2.80
CA VAL A 32 10.23 1.85 -2.95
C VAL A 32 9.28 1.86 -1.75
N ILE A 33 7.99 1.79 -2.03
CA ILE A 33 6.95 1.59 -1.00
C ILE A 33 6.28 0.26 -1.28
N VAL A 34 6.13 -0.55 -0.24
CA VAL A 34 5.32 -1.76 -0.26
C VAL A 34 4.06 -1.51 0.56
N VAL A 35 2.90 -1.68 -0.07
CA VAL A 35 1.59 -1.40 0.54
C VAL A 35 0.84 -2.72 0.74
N PRO A 36 0.50 -3.13 1.97
CA PRO A 36 -0.29 -4.33 2.20
C PRO A 36 -1.74 -4.13 1.74
N ALA A 37 -2.43 -5.25 1.47
CA ALA A 37 -3.84 -5.22 1.08
C ALA A 37 -4.69 -4.48 2.13
N GLY A 38 -5.71 -3.76 1.64
CA GLY A 38 -6.61 -2.96 2.48
C GLY A 38 -6.11 -1.56 2.87
N VAL A 39 -4.85 -1.22 2.56
CA VAL A 39 -4.33 0.13 2.81
C VAL A 39 -4.66 1.07 1.65
N SER A 40 -5.44 2.11 1.95
CA SER A 40 -5.70 3.20 1.00
C SER A 40 -4.41 3.97 0.70
N HIS A 41 -4.26 4.48 -0.52
CA HIS A 41 -3.14 5.34 -0.86
C HIS A 41 -3.54 6.39 -1.90
N ARG A 42 -2.98 7.60 -1.81
CA ARG A 42 -3.15 8.66 -2.81
C ARG A 42 -1.97 9.62 -2.86
N SER A 43 -1.72 10.18 -4.04
CA SER A 43 -0.85 11.35 -4.18
C SER A 43 -1.59 12.61 -3.72
N LEU A 44 -0.98 13.36 -2.80
CA LEU A 44 -1.44 14.66 -2.35
C LEU A 44 -0.85 15.79 -3.20
N SER A 45 0.40 15.61 -3.62
CA SER A 45 1.11 16.51 -4.53
C SER A 45 2.16 15.73 -5.31
N ALA A 46 2.52 16.21 -6.50
CA ALA A 46 3.59 15.66 -7.31
C ALA A 46 4.36 16.79 -8.01
N TYR A 47 5.66 16.58 -8.24
CA TYR A 47 6.53 17.52 -8.94
C TYR A 47 7.50 16.79 -9.87
N GLY A 48 8.14 17.53 -10.78
CA GLY A 48 9.26 17.04 -11.60
C GLY A 48 8.96 15.86 -12.54
N ASP A 49 7.75 15.80 -13.12
CA ASP A 49 7.27 14.67 -13.95
C ASP A 49 7.40 13.33 -13.21
N TYR A 50 6.80 13.29 -12.02
CA TYR A 50 6.77 12.09 -11.17
C TYR A 50 6.09 10.92 -11.90
N ARG A 51 6.78 9.78 -11.93
CA ARG A 51 6.31 8.52 -12.50
C ARG A 51 6.71 7.38 -11.57
N TYR A 52 5.88 6.35 -11.50
CA TYR A 52 6.14 5.14 -10.74
C TYR A 52 5.67 3.91 -11.51
N ILE A 53 6.17 2.75 -11.10
CA ILE A 53 5.73 1.45 -11.61
C ILE A 53 5.09 0.72 -10.44
N GLY A 54 3.88 0.20 -10.66
CA GLY A 54 3.23 -0.72 -9.73
C GLY A 54 3.54 -2.15 -10.14
N VAL A 55 3.93 -2.98 -9.17
CA VAL A 55 4.11 -4.42 -9.34
C VAL A 55 3.32 -5.16 -8.26
N TYR A 56 2.90 -6.38 -8.57
CA TYR A 56 2.14 -7.22 -7.66
C TYR A 56 2.76 -8.63 -7.66
N PRO A 57 2.82 -9.33 -6.52
CA PRO A 57 3.31 -10.70 -6.48
C PRO A 57 2.50 -11.61 -7.40
N GLU A 58 3.17 -12.49 -8.15
CA GLU A 58 2.52 -13.40 -9.09
C GLU A 58 1.56 -14.37 -8.40
N ALA A 59 1.90 -14.83 -7.20
CA ALA A 59 1.08 -15.72 -6.39
C ALA A 59 -0.11 -15.01 -5.70
N ALA A 60 -0.18 -13.67 -5.76
CA ALA A 60 -1.28 -12.95 -5.13
C ALA A 60 -2.59 -13.16 -5.92
N PRO A 61 -3.76 -13.09 -5.24
CA PRO A 61 -5.04 -12.97 -5.92
C PRO A 61 -5.04 -11.81 -6.93
N LYS A 62 -5.95 -11.86 -7.91
CA LYS A 62 -6.08 -10.82 -8.92
C LYS A 62 -6.25 -9.45 -8.26
N TRP A 63 -5.26 -8.56 -8.45
CA TRP A 63 -5.31 -7.21 -7.92
C TRP A 63 -6.46 -6.40 -8.52
N ARG A 64 -7.07 -5.54 -7.70
CA ARG A 64 -7.99 -4.49 -8.14
C ARG A 64 -7.84 -3.25 -7.27
N ASN A 65 -8.08 -2.08 -7.87
CA ASN A 65 -8.16 -0.82 -7.13
C ASN A 65 -9.62 -0.50 -6.86
N ASN A 66 -10.01 -0.46 -5.59
CA ASN A 66 -11.31 0.04 -5.20
C ASN A 66 -11.23 1.56 -4.93
N TYR A 67 -11.94 2.35 -5.73
CA TYR A 67 -12.00 3.81 -5.57
C TYR A 67 -13.01 4.26 -4.51
N CYS A 68 -13.66 3.31 -3.80
CA CYS A 68 -14.70 3.54 -2.80
C CYS A 68 -15.87 4.39 -3.34
N ARG A 69 -16.25 4.16 -4.60
CA ARG A 69 -17.39 4.84 -5.26
C ARG A 69 -18.61 3.92 -5.46
N GLY A 70 -18.45 2.63 -5.15
CA GLY A 70 -19.50 1.64 -5.26
C GLY A 70 -20.30 1.50 -3.97
N ASN A 71 -21.25 0.58 -4.00
CA ASN A 71 -22.09 0.20 -2.86
C ASN A 71 -21.65 -1.15 -2.26
N GLU A 72 -20.39 -1.54 -2.49
CA GLU A 72 -19.82 -2.76 -1.93
C GLU A 72 -19.82 -2.65 -0.40
N ASP A 73 -20.31 -3.69 0.26
CA ASP A 73 -20.32 -3.73 1.71
C ASP A 73 -18.91 -3.86 2.26
N MET A 74 -18.66 -3.20 3.40
CA MET A 74 -17.36 -3.19 4.05
C MET A 74 -16.93 -4.59 4.49
N GLU A 75 -17.88 -5.48 4.82
CA GLU A 75 -17.54 -6.84 5.25
C GLU A 75 -17.02 -7.68 4.09
N THR A 76 -17.64 -7.59 2.92
CA THR A 76 -17.13 -8.24 1.71
C THR A 76 -15.72 -7.74 1.35
N LEU A 77 -15.47 -6.44 1.50
CA LEU A 77 -14.13 -5.89 1.28
C LEU A 77 -13.12 -6.42 2.31
N ARG A 78 -13.51 -6.56 3.58
CA ARG A 78 -12.65 -7.15 4.63
C ARG A 78 -12.33 -8.61 4.34
N GLU A 79 -13.31 -9.41 3.93
CA GLU A 79 -13.11 -10.80 3.55
C GLU A 79 -12.15 -10.93 2.35
N GLU A 80 -12.32 -10.08 1.33
CA GLU A 80 -11.40 -10.04 0.18
C GLU A 80 -9.97 -9.69 0.59
N ILE A 81 -9.81 -8.68 1.46
CA ILE A 81 -8.50 -8.26 1.99
C ILE A 81 -7.86 -9.37 2.83
N ALA A 82 -8.64 -10.05 3.67
CA ALA A 82 -8.17 -11.14 4.52
C ALA A 82 -7.74 -12.38 3.72
N GLY A 83 -8.23 -12.54 2.49
CA GLY A 83 -7.79 -13.57 1.56
C GLY A 83 -6.47 -13.30 0.84
N VAL A 84 -5.81 -12.15 1.09
CA VAL A 84 -4.50 -11.84 0.55
C VAL A 84 -3.40 -12.28 1.51
N ASP A 85 -2.62 -13.27 1.11
CA ASP A 85 -1.52 -13.80 1.90
C ASP A 85 -0.38 -12.79 2.09
N ILE A 86 0.33 -12.92 3.21
CA ILE A 86 1.65 -12.29 3.39
C ILE A 86 2.62 -12.94 2.40
N PRO A 87 3.42 -12.16 1.65
CA PRO A 87 4.31 -12.71 0.63
C PRO A 87 5.37 -13.63 1.27
N GLN A 88 5.81 -14.65 0.53
CA GLN A 88 6.82 -15.60 1.02
C GLN A 88 8.18 -14.94 1.27
N HIS A 89 8.51 -13.88 0.51
CA HIS A 89 9.77 -13.15 0.61
C HIS A 89 9.51 -11.65 0.56
N ASP A 90 10.44 -10.87 1.10
CA ASP A 90 10.42 -9.42 0.99
C ASP A 90 10.67 -9.01 -0.48
N PRO A 91 9.78 -8.22 -1.11
CA PRO A 91 9.93 -7.84 -2.52
C PRO A 91 11.09 -6.86 -2.77
N VAL A 92 11.69 -6.29 -1.72
CA VAL A 92 12.83 -5.38 -1.80
C VAL A 92 14.12 -6.08 -1.39
N TYR A 93 14.12 -6.76 -0.25
CA TYR A 93 15.31 -7.35 0.34
C TYR A 93 15.48 -8.85 0.07
N GLY A 94 14.46 -9.51 -0.48
CA GLY A 94 14.49 -10.93 -0.84
C GLY A 94 14.30 -11.87 0.35
N LEU A 95 15.01 -12.99 0.32
CA LEU A 95 15.03 -13.97 1.41
C LEU A 95 15.57 -13.29 2.69
N ASP A 96 14.92 -13.52 3.82
CA ASP A 96 15.26 -12.92 5.13
C ASP A 96 15.09 -11.39 5.23
N GLY A 97 14.39 -10.77 4.27
CA GLY A 97 13.99 -9.37 4.39
C GLY A 97 12.95 -9.15 5.50
N PRO A 98 12.95 -7.96 6.14
CA PRO A 98 12.17 -7.73 7.36
C PRO A 98 10.66 -7.66 7.16
N LEU A 99 10.18 -7.44 5.93
CA LEU A 99 8.77 -7.16 5.67
C LEU A 99 7.84 -8.28 6.14
N VAL A 100 8.22 -9.54 5.90
CA VAL A 100 7.40 -10.71 6.23
C VAL A 100 7.16 -10.78 7.74
N ASP A 101 8.20 -10.56 8.54
CA ASP A 101 8.10 -10.56 10.00
C ASP A 101 7.29 -9.38 10.53
N ILE A 102 7.53 -8.17 10.00
CA ILE A 102 6.79 -6.96 10.38
C ILE A 102 5.29 -7.17 10.14
N TRP A 103 4.91 -7.73 8.98
CA TRP A 103 3.51 -7.92 8.64
C TRP A 103 2.86 -9.08 9.41
N ASN A 104 3.60 -10.15 9.67
CA ASN A 104 3.12 -11.22 10.55
C ASN A 104 2.85 -10.71 11.96
N GLU A 105 3.73 -9.88 12.51
CA GLU A 105 3.53 -9.27 13.82
C GLU A 105 2.33 -8.31 13.83
N ALA A 106 2.23 -7.42 12.83
CA ALA A 106 1.09 -6.52 12.71
C ALA A 106 -0.24 -7.27 12.55
N SER A 107 -0.27 -8.36 11.78
CA SER A 107 -1.46 -9.21 11.61
C SER A 107 -1.87 -9.88 12.92
N ARG A 108 -0.92 -10.32 13.75
CA ARG A 108 -1.21 -10.87 15.09
C ARG A 108 -1.79 -9.80 16.03
N GLN A 109 -1.25 -8.58 15.99
CA GLN A 109 -1.71 -7.47 16.85
C GLN A 109 -3.07 -6.90 16.43
N ASN A 110 -3.38 -6.94 15.13
CA ASN A 110 -4.63 -6.44 14.55
C ASN A 110 -5.72 -7.51 14.40
N LYS A 111 -5.60 -8.66 15.08
CA LYS A 111 -6.75 -9.55 15.26
C LYS A 111 -7.82 -8.82 16.06
N LEU A 112 -8.78 -8.23 15.34
CA LEU A 112 -10.12 -7.93 15.84
C LEU A 112 -10.79 -9.23 16.32
#